data_AF-A0A950EHF3-F1
#
_entry.id   AF-A0A950EHF3-F1
#
_cell.length_a   1.000
_cell.length_b   1.000
_cell.length_c   1.000
_cell.angle_alpha   90.00
_cell.angle_beta   90.00
_cell.angle_gamma   90.00
#
_symmetry.space_group_name_H-M   'P 1'
#
loop_
_entity.id
_entity.type
_entity.pdbx_description
1 polymer ?
#
loop_
_entity_poly.entity_id
_entity_poly.type
_entity_poly.pdbx_seq_one_letter_code
_entity_poly.pdbx_strand_id
1 'polypeptide(L)'
;MRHDPAETGPERDRATAMDAGSSWEDAYDPPPPWAARAGRRNTREKVAAGLRGLKHAIRGDSSFFVHGYRFTLVALTAALLGVSPWAWCLLVFAACLVLLSELTHSAIDTLARSIGDPEEPRLKVVREIATGGVLVSVAAGATIVVIVLVMKLGELLGWWQ
;
A
#
# COMPACT_ATOMS: atom_id res chain seq x y z
N MET A 1 29.07 23.91 -73.22
CA MET A 1 29.84 25.10 -72.78
C MET A 1 28.86 26.18 -72.35
N ARG A 2 28.60 26.29 -71.04
CA ARG A 2 28.30 27.54 -70.34
C ARG A 2 28.40 27.26 -68.85
N HIS A 3 29.35 27.96 -68.24
CA HIS A 3 29.57 28.08 -66.82
C HIS A 3 28.58 29.10 -66.21
N ASP A 4 28.43 28.98 -64.88
CA ASP A 4 28.16 30.04 -63.89
C ASP A 4 26.70 30.37 -63.52
N PRO A 5 26.40 30.96 -62.33
CA PRO A 5 27.02 30.91 -60.99
C PRO A 5 26.02 30.59 -59.86
N ALA A 6 26.56 30.41 -58.65
CA ALA A 6 25.97 30.58 -57.32
C ALA A 6 24.52 31.12 -57.17
N GLU A 7 23.67 30.35 -56.49
CA GLU A 7 22.60 30.90 -55.64
C GLU A 7 22.77 30.38 -54.21
N THR A 8 23.37 31.24 -53.39
CA THR A 8 23.41 31.17 -51.94
C THR A 8 22.17 31.84 -51.35
N GLY A 9 21.36 31.11 -50.58
CA GLY A 9 20.29 31.62 -49.69
C GLY A 9 18.86 31.44 -50.25
N PRO A 10 17.88 30.94 -49.46
CA PRO A 10 17.53 31.48 -48.14
C PRO A 10 17.17 30.38 -47.13
N GLU A 11 18.16 29.61 -46.66
CA GLU A 11 17.90 28.60 -45.60
C GLU A 11 17.98 29.22 -44.20
N ARG A 12 18.62 30.39 -44.05
CA ARG A 12 18.72 31.11 -42.77
C ARG A 12 17.41 31.73 -42.30
N ASP A 13 16.46 31.99 -43.20
CA ASP A 13 15.22 32.66 -42.82
C ASP A 13 14.17 31.68 -42.27
N ARG A 14 14.31 30.38 -42.56
CA ARG A 14 13.43 29.33 -42.00
C ARG A 14 13.77 28.96 -40.56
N ALA A 15 15.04 29.10 -40.17
CA ALA A 15 15.46 28.87 -38.79
C ALA A 15 14.94 29.96 -37.83
N THR A 16 14.81 31.21 -38.31
CA THR A 16 14.40 32.36 -37.49
C THR A 16 12.89 32.49 -37.32
N ALA A 17 12.09 31.86 -38.20
CA ALA A 17 10.63 31.85 -38.11
C ALA A 17 10.06 30.80 -37.14
N MET A 18 10.90 29.88 -36.64
CA MET A 18 10.47 28.80 -35.73
C MET A 18 10.71 29.11 -34.24
N ASP A 19 11.17 30.32 -33.92
CA ASP A 19 11.44 30.81 -32.56
C ASP A 19 10.58 32.03 -32.17
N ALA A 20 9.44 32.21 -32.83
CA ALA A 20 8.50 33.29 -32.54
C ALA A 20 7.15 32.71 -32.08
N GLY A 21 7.07 32.37 -30.79
CA GLY A 21 5.77 32.29 -30.11
C GLY A 21 5.25 30.92 -29.69
N SER A 22 6.09 29.92 -29.45
CA SER A 22 5.69 28.81 -28.57
C SER A 22 6.19 29.12 -27.16
N SER A 23 5.46 29.98 -26.44
CA SER A 23 5.70 30.09 -25.01
C SER A 23 5.44 28.72 -24.41
N TRP A 24 6.43 28.14 -23.74
CA TRP A 24 6.29 26.90 -22.96
C TRP A 24 5.22 27.04 -21.86
N GLU A 25 4.71 28.25 -21.62
CA GLU A 25 3.57 28.55 -20.76
C GLU A 25 2.23 28.10 -21.36
N ASP A 26 2.10 28.08 -22.71
CA ASP A 26 0.87 27.66 -23.39
C ASP A 26 0.69 26.13 -23.43
N ALA A 27 1.78 25.38 -23.15
CA ALA A 27 1.77 23.92 -23.04
C ALA A 27 1.53 23.41 -21.60
N TYR A 28 1.27 24.31 -20.65
CA TYR A 28 0.97 23.95 -19.27
C TYR A 28 -0.52 23.64 -19.10
N ASP A 29 -0.87 22.35 -19.14
CA ASP A 29 -2.19 21.91 -18.67
C ASP A 29 -2.25 22.08 -17.14
N PRO A 30 -3.18 22.90 -16.60
CA PRO A 30 -3.33 23.01 -15.16
C PRO A 30 -3.69 21.63 -14.58
N PRO A 31 -3.15 21.26 -13.41
CA PRO A 31 -3.44 19.97 -12.80
C PRO A 31 -4.96 19.82 -12.63
N PRO A 32 -5.52 18.63 -12.94
CA PRO A 32 -6.96 18.43 -12.95
C PRO A 32 -7.58 18.77 -11.58
N PRO A 33 -8.87 19.15 -11.52
CA PRO A 33 -9.50 19.68 -10.29
C PRO A 33 -9.44 18.72 -9.08
N TRP A 34 -9.21 17.42 -9.31
CA TRP A 34 -8.97 16.47 -8.22
C TRP A 34 -7.56 16.59 -7.60
N ALA A 35 -6.55 17.00 -8.37
CA ALA A 35 -5.18 17.24 -7.89
C ALA A 35 -5.12 18.52 -7.04
N ALA A 36 -5.86 19.56 -7.42
CA ALA A 36 -6.04 20.77 -6.60
C ALA A 36 -6.81 20.49 -5.29
N ARG A 37 -7.72 19.50 -5.27
CA ARG A 37 -8.46 19.03 -4.07
C ARG A 37 -7.64 18.16 -3.12
N ALA A 38 -6.39 17.84 -3.45
CA ALA A 38 -5.41 17.35 -2.47
C ALA A 38 -4.93 18.47 -1.50
N GLY A 39 -5.68 19.57 -1.41
CA GLY A 39 -5.49 20.63 -0.42
C GLY A 39 -5.35 20.07 1.00
N ARG A 40 -4.55 20.77 1.81
CA ARG A 40 -4.17 20.46 3.21
C ARG A 40 -5.35 19.97 4.04
N ARG A 41 -5.63 18.66 3.99
CA ARG A 41 -6.58 18.03 4.90
C ARG A 41 -6.05 18.24 6.32
N ASN A 42 -6.90 18.74 7.20
CA ASN A 42 -6.53 18.82 8.61
C ASN A 42 -6.34 17.41 9.18
N THR A 43 -5.63 17.28 10.30
CA THR A 43 -5.34 15.96 10.90
C THR A 43 -6.61 15.17 11.19
N ARG A 44 -7.70 15.84 11.58
CA ARG A 44 -9.00 15.21 11.86
C ARG A 44 -9.61 14.60 10.60
N GLU A 45 -9.54 15.27 9.46
CA GLU A 45 -10.02 14.77 8.17
C GLU A 45 -9.21 13.58 7.68
N LYS A 46 -7.88 13.60 7.87
CA LYS A 46 -7.00 12.45 7.57
C LYS A 46 -7.37 11.24 8.41
N VAL A 47 -7.54 11.43 9.72
CA VAL A 47 -7.96 10.36 10.65
C VAL A 47 -9.36 9.85 10.30
N ALA A 48 -10.32 10.74 10.07
CA ALA A 48 -11.68 10.35 9.70
C ALA A 48 -11.72 9.60 8.35
N ALA A 49 -10.89 10.00 7.38
CA ALA A 49 -10.73 9.27 6.14
C ALA A 49 -10.15 7.86 6.37
N GLY A 50 -9.11 7.74 7.20
CA GLY A 50 -8.55 6.44 7.60
C GLY A 50 -9.57 5.53 8.29
N LEU A 51 -10.36 6.07 9.23
CA LEU A 51 -11.42 5.32 9.92
C LEU A 51 -12.53 4.86 8.97
N ARG A 52 -12.92 5.68 7.99
CA ARG A 52 -13.86 5.27 6.94
C ARG A 52 -13.28 4.15 6.07
N GLY A 53 -12.01 4.24 5.71
CA GLY A 53 -11.30 3.18 4.97
C GLY A 53 -11.26 1.87 5.74
N LEU A 54 -10.91 1.92 7.03
CA LEU A 54 -10.92 0.75 7.92
C LEU A 54 -12.31 0.13 8.01
N LYS A 55 -13.36 0.95 8.19
CA LYS A 55 -14.75 0.46 8.20
C LYS A 55 -15.14 -0.25 6.90
N HIS A 56 -14.66 0.24 5.75
CA HIS A 56 -14.90 -0.40 4.46
C HIS A 56 -14.24 -1.77 4.37
N ALA A 57 -12.97 -1.87 4.76
CA ALA A 57 -12.25 -3.15 4.78
C ALA A 57 -12.90 -4.18 5.71
N ILE A 58 -13.30 -3.77 6.92
CA ILE A 58 -13.93 -4.67 7.91
C ILE A 58 -15.28 -5.21 7.44
N ARG A 59 -16.07 -4.40 6.71
CA ARG A 59 -17.39 -4.82 6.23
C ARG A 59 -17.32 -5.70 4.97
N GLY A 60 -16.22 -5.62 4.22
CA GLY A 60 -16.06 -6.31 2.94
C GLY A 60 -15.56 -7.74 3.08
N ASP A 61 -14.78 -8.06 4.12
CA ASP A 61 -14.02 -9.31 4.17
C ASP A 61 -14.22 -10.10 5.48
N SER A 62 -14.66 -11.36 5.34
CA SER A 62 -14.83 -12.29 6.47
C SER A 62 -13.50 -12.59 7.18
N SER A 63 -12.39 -12.47 6.45
CA SER A 63 -11.03 -12.74 6.90
C SER A 63 -10.62 -11.84 8.08
N PHE A 64 -11.16 -10.62 8.15
CA PHE A 64 -10.89 -9.68 9.23
C PHE A 64 -11.40 -10.18 10.59
N PHE A 65 -12.61 -10.76 10.63
CA PHE A 65 -13.19 -11.29 11.86
C PHE A 65 -12.41 -12.47 12.39
N VAL A 66 -11.94 -13.35 11.51
CA VAL A 66 -11.18 -14.53 11.93
C VAL A 66 -9.81 -14.13 12.48
N HIS A 67 -9.13 -13.16 11.87
CA HIS A 67 -7.88 -12.62 12.41
C HIS A 67 -8.08 -11.88 13.74
N GLY A 68 -9.16 -11.10 13.86
CA GLY A 68 -9.54 -10.46 15.13
C GLY A 68 -9.76 -11.46 16.26
N TYR A 69 -10.53 -12.53 16.00
CA TYR A 69 -10.78 -13.60 16.97
C TYR A 69 -9.49 -14.30 17.40
N ARG A 70 -8.61 -14.66 16.46
CA ARG A 70 -7.30 -15.26 16.76
C ARG A 70 -6.45 -14.33 17.63
N PHE A 71 -6.44 -13.04 17.32
CA PHE A 71 -5.70 -12.06 18.09
C PHE A 71 -6.21 -11.95 19.53
N THR A 72 -7.54 -11.97 19.73
CA THR A 72 -8.15 -11.98 21.06
C THR A 72 -7.73 -13.21 21.86
N LEU A 73 -7.74 -14.42 21.27
CA LEU A 73 -7.29 -15.64 21.95
C LEU A 73 -5.82 -15.57 22.35
N VAL A 74 -4.95 -15.07 21.47
CA VAL A 74 -3.52 -14.91 21.75
C VAL A 74 -3.31 -13.90 22.88
N ALA A 75 -4.00 -12.76 22.85
CA ALA A 75 -3.91 -11.74 23.90
C ALA A 75 -4.37 -12.27 25.26
N LEU A 76 -5.48 -13.01 25.31
CA LEU A 76 -5.96 -13.64 26.55
C LEU A 76 -4.93 -14.64 27.09
N THR A 77 -4.38 -15.49 26.22
CA THR A 77 -3.34 -16.46 26.59
C THR A 77 -2.10 -15.74 27.14
N ALA A 78 -1.62 -14.71 26.45
CA ALA A 78 -0.48 -13.91 26.88
C ALA A 78 -0.70 -13.21 28.23
N ALA A 79 -1.91 -12.70 28.46
CA ALA A 79 -2.30 -12.11 29.74
C ALA A 79 -2.32 -13.14 30.88
N LEU A 80 -2.89 -14.32 30.64
CA LEU A 80 -2.93 -15.41 31.62
C LEU A 80 -1.53 -15.93 31.97
N LEU A 81 -0.60 -15.97 30.99
CA LEU A 81 0.78 -16.39 31.21
C LEU A 81 1.67 -15.30 31.85
N GLY A 82 1.17 -14.06 31.99
CA GLY A 82 1.93 -12.95 32.57
C GLY A 82 3.18 -12.60 31.76
N VAL A 83 3.05 -12.49 30.43
CA VAL A 83 4.18 -12.13 29.56
C VAL A 83 4.69 -10.70 29.84
N SER A 84 5.97 -10.45 29.53
CA SER A 84 6.62 -9.16 29.79
C SER A 84 6.08 -8.03 28.89
N PRO A 85 6.30 -6.74 29.25
CA PRO A 85 5.91 -5.62 28.40
C PRO A 85 6.50 -5.67 26.98
N TRP A 86 7.75 -6.17 26.84
CA TRP A 86 8.39 -6.34 25.54
C TRP A 86 7.70 -7.41 24.68
N ALA A 87 7.25 -8.51 25.30
CA ALA A 87 6.45 -9.52 24.62
C ALA A 87 5.12 -8.93 24.11
N TRP A 88 4.46 -8.08 24.89
CA TRP A 88 3.27 -7.36 24.43
C TRP A 88 3.54 -6.48 23.22
N CYS A 89 4.66 -5.75 23.19
CA CYS A 89 5.05 -4.95 22.02
C CYS A 89 5.19 -5.82 20.76
N LEU A 90 5.80 -7.00 20.87
CA LEU A 90 5.95 -7.95 19.76
C LEU A 90 4.60 -8.52 19.30
N LEU A 91 3.71 -8.85 20.23
CA LEU A 91 2.35 -9.33 19.91
C LEU A 91 1.54 -8.25 19.19
N VAL A 92 1.58 -7.00 19.67
CA VAL A 92 0.92 -5.86 19.01
C VAL A 92 1.52 -5.64 17.61
N PHE A 93 2.84 -5.70 17.47
CA PHE A 93 3.50 -5.57 16.17
C PHE A 93 3.07 -6.67 15.19
N ALA A 94 3.02 -7.93 15.64
CA ALA A 94 2.51 -9.05 14.85
C ALA A 94 1.06 -8.81 14.39
N ALA A 95 0.20 -8.29 15.26
CA ALA A 95 -1.18 -7.90 14.91
C ALA A 95 -1.20 -6.85 13.80
N CYS A 96 -0.41 -5.78 13.98
CA CYS A 96 -0.36 -4.67 13.04
C CYS A 96 0.13 -5.11 11.67
N LEU A 97 1.10 -6.04 11.59
CA LEU A 97 1.57 -6.61 10.32
C LEU A 97 0.46 -7.33 9.56
N VAL A 98 -0.29 -8.19 10.24
CA VAL A 98 -1.42 -8.93 9.63
C VAL A 98 -2.52 -7.96 9.19
N LEU A 99 -2.89 -7.01 10.05
CA LEU A 99 -3.90 -6.00 9.73
C LEU A 99 -3.49 -5.13 8.54
N LEU A 100 -2.23 -4.72 8.48
CA LEU A 100 -1.70 -3.94 7.35
C LEU A 100 -1.78 -4.74 6.04
N SER A 101 -1.46 -6.04 6.09
CA SER A 101 -1.53 -6.90 4.91
C SER A 101 -2.97 -7.11 4.45
N GLU A 102 -3.91 -7.35 5.36
CA GLU A 102 -5.35 -7.49 5.05
C GLU A 102 -5.94 -6.20 4.46
N LEU A 103 -5.56 -5.04 4.99
CA LEU A 103 -5.96 -3.74 4.45
C LEU A 103 -5.41 -3.52 3.04
N THR A 104 -4.15 -3.90 2.80
CA THR A 104 -3.51 -3.81 1.49
C THR A 104 -4.18 -4.75 0.50
N HIS A 105 -4.46 -5.99 0.91
CA HIS A 105 -5.19 -6.97 0.11
C HIS A 105 -6.58 -6.46 -0.27
N SER A 106 -7.36 -5.96 0.70
CA SER A 106 -8.68 -5.37 0.48
C SER A 106 -8.64 -4.17 -0.47
N ALA A 107 -7.61 -3.33 -0.37
CA ALA A 107 -7.41 -2.17 -1.25
C ALA A 107 -7.12 -2.61 -2.69
N ILE A 108 -6.24 -3.60 -2.88
CA ILE A 108 -5.91 -4.17 -4.19
C ILE A 108 -7.14 -4.84 -4.83
N ASP A 109 -7.88 -5.62 -4.05
CA ASP A 109 -9.08 -6.31 -4.50
C ASP A 109 -10.19 -5.32 -4.90
N THR A 110 -10.35 -4.23 -4.14
CA THR A 110 -11.26 -3.12 -4.48
C THR A 110 -10.83 -2.40 -5.75
N LEU A 111 -9.52 -2.15 -5.91
CA LEU A 111 -8.98 -1.55 -7.13
C LEU A 111 -9.21 -2.46 -8.34
N ALA A 112 -8.93 -3.75 -8.22
CA ALA A 112 -9.11 -4.72 -9.30
C ALA A 112 -10.59 -4.77 -9.76
N ARG A 113 -11.55 -4.77 -8.82
CA ARG A 113 -12.98 -4.68 -9.15
C ARG A 113 -13.38 -3.38 -9.86
N SER A 114 -12.63 -2.30 -9.69
CA SER A 114 -12.94 -1.00 -10.31
C SER A 114 -12.40 -0.85 -11.74
N ILE A 115 -11.41 -1.66 -12.12
CA ILE A 115 -10.70 -1.53 -13.40
C ILE A 115 -11.30 -2.43 -14.49
N GLY A 116 -11.75 -3.64 -14.15
CA GLY A 116 -12.15 -4.60 -15.19
C GLY A 116 -12.79 -5.89 -14.67
N ASP A 117 -12.97 -6.84 -15.58
CA ASP A 117 -13.56 -8.16 -15.33
C ASP A 117 -12.67 -8.97 -14.37
N PRO A 118 -13.22 -9.54 -13.28
CA PRO A 118 -12.50 -10.44 -12.38
C PRO A 118 -11.71 -11.58 -13.05
N GLU A 119 -12.15 -12.05 -14.21
CA GLU A 119 -11.52 -13.16 -14.96
C GLU A 119 -10.32 -12.72 -15.81
N GLU A 120 -9.98 -11.42 -15.85
CA GLU A 120 -8.80 -10.96 -16.59
C GLU A 120 -7.51 -11.57 -15.99
N PRO A 121 -6.67 -12.27 -16.78
CA PRO A 121 -5.48 -12.96 -16.26
C PRO A 121 -4.52 -12.05 -15.48
N ARG A 122 -4.45 -10.77 -15.85
CA ARG A 122 -3.61 -9.77 -15.18
C ARG A 122 -4.12 -9.44 -13.78
N LEU A 123 -5.44 -9.29 -13.61
CA LEU A 123 -6.05 -8.99 -12.31
C LEU A 123 -5.96 -10.19 -11.37
N LYS A 124 -6.02 -11.42 -11.92
CA LYS A 124 -5.78 -12.64 -11.16
C LYS A 124 -4.39 -12.66 -10.52
N VAL A 125 -3.33 -12.41 -11.31
CA VAL A 125 -1.94 -12.40 -10.79
C VAL A 125 -1.76 -11.36 -9.69
N VAL A 126 -2.33 -10.16 -9.85
CA VAL A 126 -2.26 -9.09 -8.83
C VAL A 126 -2.92 -9.52 -7.51
N ARG A 127 -4.09 -10.18 -7.57
CA ARG A 127 -4.78 -10.71 -6.38
C ARG A 127 -4.01 -11.84 -5.72
N GLU A 128 -3.40 -12.73 -6.51
CA GLU A 128 -2.56 -13.82 -6.00
C GLU A 128 -1.33 -13.28 -5.26
N ILE A 129 -0.67 -12.25 -5.80
CA ILE A 129 0.45 -11.57 -5.12
C ILE A 129 -0.02 -10.95 -3.80
N ALA A 130 -1.18 -10.29 -3.79
CA ALA A 130 -1.73 -9.69 -2.58
C ALA A 130 -2.09 -10.74 -1.50
N THR A 131 -2.66 -11.87 -1.91
CA THR A 131 -2.90 -13.03 -1.03
C THR A 131 -1.57 -13.60 -0.50
N GLY A 132 -0.53 -13.64 -1.34
CA GLY A 132 0.83 -14.02 -0.93
C GLY A 132 1.38 -13.11 0.17
N GLY A 133 1.13 -11.80 0.10
CA GLY A 133 1.47 -10.86 1.16
C GLY A 133 0.80 -11.19 2.49
N VAL A 134 -0.50 -11.52 2.46
CA VAL A 134 -1.25 -11.96 3.66
C VAL A 134 -0.63 -13.21 4.26
N LEU A 135 -0.32 -14.22 3.43
CA LEU A 135 0.33 -15.45 3.88
C LEU A 135 1.65 -15.19 4.60
N VAL A 136 2.51 -14.33 4.04
CA VAL A 136 3.79 -13.95 4.65
C VAL A 136 3.57 -13.25 6.00
N SER A 137 2.62 -12.31 6.06
CA SER A 137 2.31 -11.59 7.30
C SER A 137 1.79 -12.51 8.41
N VAL A 138 0.94 -13.48 8.07
CA VAL A 138 0.40 -14.49 8.99
C VAL A 138 1.50 -15.42 9.47
N ALA A 139 2.39 -15.87 8.59
CA ALA A 139 3.52 -16.72 8.98
C ALA A 139 4.49 -15.99 9.93
N ALA A 140 4.82 -14.73 9.64
CA ALA A 140 5.65 -13.90 10.50
C ALA A 140 4.98 -13.66 11.86
N GLY A 141 3.70 -13.28 11.87
CA GLY A 141 2.93 -13.07 13.09
C GLY A 141 2.81 -14.33 13.95
N ALA A 142 2.51 -15.47 13.34
CA ALA A 142 2.45 -16.77 14.01
C ALA A 142 3.81 -17.14 14.62
N THR A 143 4.90 -16.93 13.90
CA THR A 143 6.26 -17.17 14.40
C THR A 143 6.55 -16.34 15.65
N ILE A 144 6.23 -15.04 15.64
CA ILE A 144 6.40 -14.15 16.79
C ILE A 144 5.58 -14.64 17.99
N VAL A 145 4.30 -14.99 17.78
CA VAL A 145 3.41 -15.49 18.84
C VAL A 145 3.97 -16.78 19.45
N VAL A 146 4.38 -17.73 18.61
CA VAL A 146 4.96 -19.00 19.07
C VAL A 146 6.21 -18.75 19.90
N ILE A 147 7.14 -17.92 19.43
CA ILE A 147 8.37 -17.59 20.17
C ILE A 147 8.03 -16.99 21.53
N VAL A 148 7.15 -15.99 21.58
CA VAL A 148 6.77 -15.33 22.84
C VAL A 148 6.15 -16.30 23.83
N LEU A 149 5.19 -17.12 23.38
CA LEU A 149 4.47 -18.06 24.25
C LEU A 149 5.36 -19.23 24.69
N VAL A 150 6.18 -19.79 23.80
CA VAL A 150 7.10 -20.89 24.12
C VAL A 150 8.17 -20.43 25.11
N MET A 151 8.76 -19.24 24.91
CA MET A 151 9.73 -18.70 25.86
C MET A 151 9.10 -18.54 27.24
N LYS A 152 7.89 -17.97 27.32
CA LYS A 152 7.22 -17.81 28.60
C LYS A 152 6.84 -19.13 29.25
N LEU A 153 6.40 -20.10 28.45
CA LEU A 153 6.04 -21.43 28.95
C LEU A 153 7.27 -22.20 29.45
N GLY A 154 8.41 -22.11 28.76
CA GLY A 154 9.67 -22.73 29.18
C GLY A 154 10.20 -22.16 30.49
N GLU A 155 10.07 -20.85 30.71
CA GLU A 155 10.35 -20.22 32.01
C GLU A 155 9.46 -20.80 33.12
N LEU A 156 8.15 -20.93 32.87
CA LEU A 156 7.20 -21.45 33.85
C LEU A 156 7.44 -22.93 34.18
N LEU A 157 7.90 -23.71 33.21
CA LEU A 157 8.22 -25.13 33.38
C LEU A 157 9.65 -25.36 33.91
N GLY A 158 10.43 -24.29 34.11
CA GLY A 158 11.80 -24.39 34.60
C GLY A 158 12.77 -25.05 33.62
N TRP A 159 12.45 -25.06 32.32
CA TRP A 159 13.32 -25.68 31.32
C TRP A 159 14.67 -24.98 31.19
N TRP A 160 14.70 -23.65 31.42
CA TRP A 160 15.89 -22.81 31.25
C TRP A 160 16.65 -22.55 32.56
N GLN A 161 16.52 -23.45 33.56
CA GLN A 161 17.32 -23.41 34.79
C GLN A 161 18.67 -24.12 34.63
#